data_AF-A0A376P7E8-F1
#
_entry.id   AF-A0A376P7E8-F1
#
_cell.length_a   1.000
_cell.length_b   1.000
_cell.length_c   1.000
_cell.angle_alpha   90.00
_cell.angle_beta   90.00
_cell.angle_gamma   90.00
#
_symmetry.space_group_name_H-M   'P 1'
#
loop_
_entity.id
_entity.type
_entity.pdbx_description
1 polymer ?
#
loop_
_entity_poly.entity_id
_entity_poly.type
_entity_poly.pdbx_seq_one_letter_code
_entity_poly.pdbx_strand_id
1 'polypeptide(L)'
;MCQVFGVSRSGYYNWVQHEPSDRKQSDERLKLEIKVAHIRTRETYGTRRLQTELAENGIIVGRDRLARLRKELRLRCKQKRKFRATTNSNHNLPVAPNLLNQTFAPTAPNQVWVADLTYVATQEGWLYLAGIKDVYTCEIVGYAMGEAHDKRADR
;
A
#
# COMPACT_ATOMS: atom_id res chain seq x y z
N MET A 1 -47.16 -0.58 -1.43
CA MET A 1 -45.88 -0.31 -2.13
C MET A 1 -46.08 0.57 -3.37
N CYS A 2 -46.71 0.11 -4.46
CA CYS A 2 -46.88 0.93 -5.69
C CYS A 2 -47.62 2.26 -5.47
N GLN A 3 -48.72 2.26 -4.70
CA GLN A 3 -49.47 3.49 -4.36
C GLN A 3 -48.70 4.45 -3.44
N VAL A 4 -47.80 3.93 -2.60
CA VAL A 4 -46.98 4.73 -1.67
C VAL A 4 -45.85 5.44 -2.42
N PHE A 5 -45.31 4.81 -3.47
CA PHE A 5 -44.20 5.35 -4.28
C PHE A 5 -44.66 5.99 -5.60
N GLY A 6 -45.97 6.09 -5.86
CA GLY A 6 -46.51 6.71 -7.08
C GLY A 6 -46.16 6.00 -8.39
N VAL A 7 -45.84 4.70 -8.36
CA VAL A 7 -45.47 3.91 -9.55
C VAL A 7 -46.63 3.03 -10.03
N SER A 8 -46.72 2.80 -11.34
CA SER A 8 -47.73 1.90 -11.90
C SER A 8 -47.45 0.44 -11.49
N ARG A 9 -48.52 -0.33 -11.22
CA ARG A 9 -48.38 -1.76 -10.88
C ARG A 9 -47.69 -2.54 -12.01
N SER A 10 -48.00 -2.23 -13.27
CA SER A 10 -47.37 -2.85 -14.44
C SER A 10 -45.88 -2.51 -14.54
N GLY A 11 -45.48 -1.27 -14.29
CA GLY A 11 -44.07 -0.87 -14.27
C GLY A 11 -43.28 -1.54 -13.13
N TYR A 12 -43.89 -1.68 -11.96
CA TYR A 12 -43.29 -2.40 -10.84
C TYR A 12 -43.05 -3.87 -11.18
N TYR A 13 -44.05 -4.59 -11.69
CA TYR A 13 -43.88 -5.99 -12.05
C TYR A 13 -42.94 -6.19 -13.24
N ASN A 14 -42.95 -5.28 -14.22
CA ASN A 14 -42.00 -5.30 -15.32
C ASN A 14 -40.56 -5.15 -14.80
N TRP A 15 -40.30 -4.21 -13.87
CA TRP A 15 -39.00 -4.06 -13.23
C TRP A 15 -38.58 -5.30 -12.41
N VAL A 16 -39.51 -5.88 -11.64
CA VAL A 16 -39.24 -7.09 -10.82
C VAL A 16 -38.90 -8.30 -11.70
N GLN A 17 -39.59 -8.45 -12.83
CA GLN A 17 -39.42 -9.59 -13.74
C GLN A 17 -38.42 -9.31 -14.87
N HIS A 18 -37.78 -8.14 -14.88
CA HIS A 18 -36.91 -7.76 -15.99
C HIS A 18 -35.64 -8.61 -16.00
N GLU A 19 -35.38 -9.26 -17.13
CA GLU A 19 -34.11 -9.92 -17.38
C GLU A 19 -32.94 -8.92 -17.36
N PRO A 20 -31.70 -9.35 -17.05
CA PRO A 20 -30.54 -8.48 -17.10
C PRO A 20 -30.43 -7.82 -18.48
N SER A 21 -30.28 -6.50 -18.53
CA SER A 21 -30.06 -5.79 -19.79
C SER A 21 -28.82 -6.31 -20.51
N ASP A 22 -28.76 -6.16 -21.84
CA ASP A 22 -27.62 -6.58 -22.66
C ASP A 22 -26.28 -6.05 -22.11
N ARG A 23 -26.30 -4.82 -21.59
CA ARG A 23 -25.13 -4.21 -20.95
C ARG A 23 -24.71 -4.96 -19.69
N LYS A 24 -25.66 -5.38 -18.85
CA LYS A 24 -25.39 -6.15 -17.64
C LYS A 24 -24.87 -7.55 -17.98
N GLN A 25 -25.45 -8.20 -18.99
CA GLN A 25 -24.96 -9.49 -19.49
C GLN A 25 -23.54 -9.38 -20.06
N SER A 26 -23.27 -8.34 -20.86
CA SER A 26 -21.94 -8.04 -21.40
C SER A 26 -20.92 -7.76 -20.29
N ASP A 27 -21.30 -7.03 -19.25
CA ASP A 27 -20.45 -6.77 -18.09
C ASP A 27 -20.12 -8.06 -17.32
N GLU A 28 -21.07 -8.97 -17.14
CA GLU A 28 -20.81 -10.25 -16.46
C GLU A 28 -19.85 -11.15 -17.27
N ARG A 29 -20.00 -11.21 -18.61
CA ARG A 29 -19.03 -11.89 -19.48
C ARG A 29 -17.63 -11.28 -19.35
N LEU A 30 -17.56 -9.94 -19.40
CA LEU A 30 -16.29 -9.23 -19.28
C LEU A 30 -15.65 -9.39 -17.89
N LYS A 31 -16.44 -9.52 -16.82
CA LYS A 31 -15.93 -9.80 -15.47
C LYS A 31 -15.18 -11.13 -15.41
N LEU A 32 -15.64 -12.16 -16.12
CA LEU A 32 -14.95 -13.45 -16.19
C LEU A 32 -13.58 -13.29 -16.87
N GLU A 33 -13.54 -12.63 -18.02
CA GLU A 33 -12.30 -12.36 -18.75
C GLU A 33 -11.29 -11.55 -17.92
N ILE A 34 -11.78 -10.54 -17.19
CA ILE A 34 -10.95 -9.74 -16.27
C ILE A 34 -10.34 -10.62 -15.18
N LYS A 35 -11.11 -11.56 -14.61
CA LYS A 35 -10.58 -12.48 -13.57
C LYS A 35 -9.50 -13.40 -14.14
N VAL A 36 -9.76 -13.99 -15.31
CA VAL A 36 -8.80 -14.88 -15.98
C VAL A 36 -7.51 -14.14 -16.30
N ALA A 37 -7.59 -12.96 -16.92
CA ALA A 37 -6.42 -12.14 -17.21
C ALA A 37 -5.68 -11.68 -15.94
N HIS A 38 -6.41 -11.39 -14.86
CA HIS A 38 -5.81 -11.02 -13.58
C HIS A 38 -4.99 -12.16 -12.97
N ILE A 39 -5.50 -13.39 -13.01
CA ILE A 39 -4.79 -14.58 -12.53
C ILE A 39 -3.58 -14.88 -13.43
N ARG A 40 -3.75 -14.84 -14.76
CA ARG A 40 -2.68 -15.08 -15.75
C ARG A 40 -1.48 -14.14 -15.55
N THR A 41 -1.76 -12.88 -15.21
CA THR A 41 -0.75 -11.84 -14.94
C THR A 41 -0.20 -11.86 -13.51
N ARG A 42 -0.44 -12.95 -12.77
CA ARG A 42 -0.03 -13.16 -11.36
C ARG A 42 -0.51 -12.04 -10.44
N GLU A 43 -1.67 -11.47 -10.77
CA GLU A 43 -2.30 -10.36 -10.05
C GLU A 43 -1.45 -9.08 -10.01
N THR A 44 -0.46 -8.91 -10.89
CA THR A 44 0.42 -7.74 -10.86
C THR A 44 -0.09 -6.57 -11.70
N TYR A 45 -0.96 -6.83 -12.68
CA TYR A 45 -1.35 -5.84 -13.67
C TYR A 45 -2.47 -4.92 -13.16
N GLY A 46 -2.22 -3.62 -13.24
CA GLY A 46 -3.21 -2.57 -13.06
C GLY A 46 -4.06 -2.36 -14.32
N THR A 47 -5.02 -1.43 -14.24
CA THR A 47 -6.03 -1.21 -15.30
C THR A 47 -5.40 -0.97 -16.67
N ARG A 48 -4.33 -0.16 -16.76
CA ARG A 48 -3.66 0.13 -18.05
C ARG A 48 -3.03 -1.13 -18.67
N ARG A 49 -2.22 -1.86 -17.91
CA ARG A 49 -1.56 -3.08 -18.41
C ARG A 49 -2.56 -4.18 -18.72
N LEU A 50 -3.61 -4.30 -17.90
CA LEU A 50 -4.66 -5.28 -18.12
C LEU A 50 -5.52 -4.94 -19.35
N GLN A 51 -5.68 -3.66 -19.69
CA GLN A 51 -6.36 -3.25 -20.92
C GLN A 51 -5.59 -3.71 -22.16
N THR A 52 -4.26 -3.51 -22.17
CA THR A 52 -3.39 -4.01 -23.25
C THR A 52 -3.47 -5.53 -23.34
N GLU A 53 -3.33 -6.24 -22.21
CA GLU A 53 -3.44 -7.69 -22.15
C GLU A 53 -4.78 -8.20 -22.71
N LEU A 54 -5.90 -7.56 -22.36
CA LEU A 54 -7.23 -7.92 -22.87
C LEU A 54 -7.35 -7.65 -24.37
N ALA A 55 -6.80 -6.52 -24.85
CA ALA A 55 -6.79 -6.20 -26.27
C ALA A 55 -5.98 -7.21 -27.10
N GLU A 56 -4.88 -7.73 -26.56
CA GLU A 56 -4.08 -8.80 -27.19
C GLU A 56 -4.84 -10.14 -27.30
N ASN A 57 -5.86 -10.39 -26.47
CA ASN A 57 -6.77 -11.54 -26.64
C ASN A 57 -8.07 -11.17 -27.39
N GLY A 58 -8.09 -10.04 -28.11
CA GLY A 58 -9.24 -9.61 -28.91
C GLY A 58 -10.38 -8.95 -28.13
N ILE A 59 -10.18 -8.62 -26.85
CA ILE A 59 -11.20 -7.98 -26.00
C ILE A 59 -10.91 -6.49 -25.89
N ILE A 60 -11.61 -5.69 -26.68
CA ILE A 60 -11.50 -4.22 -26.65
C ILE A 60 -12.44 -3.67 -25.58
N VAL A 61 -11.85 -3.07 -24.53
CA VAL A 61 -12.61 -2.45 -23.43
C VAL A 61 -12.06 -1.07 -23.10
N GLY A 62 -12.97 -0.11 -22.86
CA GLY A 62 -12.61 1.21 -22.36
C GLY A 62 -12.06 1.16 -20.93
N ARG A 63 -11.04 1.97 -20.65
CA ARG A 63 -10.32 2.01 -19.37
C ARG A 63 -11.25 2.18 -18.15
N ASP A 64 -12.24 3.05 -18.25
CA ASP A 64 -13.10 3.38 -17.11
C ASP A 64 -14.13 2.27 -16.83
N ARG A 65 -14.63 1.59 -17.89
CA ARG A 65 -15.43 0.37 -17.75
C ARG A 65 -14.62 -0.73 -17.06
N LEU A 66 -13.37 -0.94 -17.49
CA LEU A 66 -12.46 -1.89 -16.88
C LEU A 66 -12.17 -1.56 -15.41
N ALA A 67 -11.91 -0.28 -15.10
CA ALA A 67 -11.65 0.17 -13.73
C ALA A 67 -12.86 -0.06 -12.81
N ARG A 68 -14.07 0.28 -13.28
CA ARG A 68 -15.32 0.03 -12.54
C ARG A 68 -15.51 -1.46 -12.24
N LEU A 69 -15.40 -2.32 -13.26
CA LEU A 69 -15.60 -3.76 -13.09
C LEU A 69 -14.54 -4.39 -12.18
N ARG A 70 -13.27 -3.97 -12.27
CA ARG A 70 -12.22 -4.40 -11.32
C ARG A 70 -12.55 -4.00 -9.88
N LYS A 71 -13.11 -2.79 -9.68
CA LYS A 71 -13.54 -2.31 -8.36
C LYS A 71 -14.70 -3.16 -7.81
N GLU A 72 -15.71 -3.45 -8.64
CA GLU A 72 -16.83 -4.34 -8.28
C GLU A 72 -16.35 -5.74 -7.88
N LEU A 73 -15.38 -6.29 -8.62
CA LEU A 73 -14.74 -7.58 -8.34
C LEU A 73 -13.74 -7.55 -7.16
N ARG A 74 -13.51 -6.38 -6.55
CA ARG A 74 -12.54 -6.17 -5.46
C ARG A 74 -11.11 -6.61 -5.82
N LEU A 75 -10.75 -6.60 -7.10
CA LEU A 75 -9.40 -6.97 -7.55
C LEU A 75 -8.40 -5.87 -7.19
N ARG A 76 -7.22 -6.29 -6.71
CA ARG A 76 -6.11 -5.42 -6.32
C ARG A 76 -4.81 -6.00 -6.87
N CYS A 77 -3.88 -5.12 -7.22
CA CYS A 77 -2.59 -5.56 -7.72
C CYS A 77 -1.71 -6.01 -6.54
N LYS A 78 -1.10 -7.20 -6.65
CA LYS A 78 -0.04 -7.63 -5.73
C LYS A 78 1.17 -6.70 -5.91
N GLN A 79 1.50 -5.96 -4.87
CA GLN A 79 2.75 -5.21 -4.79
C GLN A 79 3.79 -6.06 -4.06
N LYS A 80 4.93 -6.33 -4.70
CA LYS A 80 6.07 -6.96 -4.02
C LYS A 80 6.70 -5.93 -3.09
N ARG A 81 6.54 -6.09 -1.77
CA ARG A 81 7.29 -5.29 -0.79
C ARG A 81 8.77 -5.61 -0.95
N LYS A 82 9.61 -4.62 -1.28
CA LYS A 82 11.06 -4.79 -1.24
C LYS A 82 11.44 -4.90 0.24
N PHE A 83 11.75 -6.11 0.72
CA PHE A 83 12.36 -6.30 2.03
C PHE A 83 13.88 -6.12 1.86
N ARG A 84 14.46 -5.12 2.52
CA ARG A 84 15.90 -4.92 2.59
C ARG A 84 16.30 -5.13 4.04
N ALA A 85 16.93 -6.27 4.33
CA ALA A 85 17.51 -6.49 5.64
C ALA A 85 18.73 -5.57 5.78
N THR A 86 18.62 -4.54 6.60
CA THR A 86 19.70 -3.60 6.92
C THR A 86 20.64 -4.13 7.99
N THR A 87 20.16 -5.07 8.83
CA THR A 87 20.90 -5.58 9.98
C THR A 87 20.99 -7.10 9.93
N ASN A 88 22.20 -7.66 10.05
CA ASN A 88 22.39 -9.09 10.25
C ASN A 88 22.32 -9.41 11.76
N SER A 89 21.15 -9.82 12.25
CA SER A 89 20.98 -10.23 13.64
C SER A 89 21.63 -11.59 13.97
N ASN A 90 22.11 -12.33 12.97
CA ASN A 90 22.80 -13.61 13.16
C ASN A 90 24.31 -13.39 13.13
N HIS A 91 24.86 -12.90 14.24
CA HIS A 91 26.30 -12.66 14.41
C HIS A 91 26.77 -13.14 15.78
N ASN A 92 28.07 -13.44 15.90
CA ASN A 92 28.68 -13.89 17.16
C ASN A 92 29.21 -12.76 18.04
N LEU A 93 28.92 -11.49 17.71
CA LEU A 93 29.26 -10.34 18.55
C LEU A 93 28.36 -10.27 19.78
N PRO A 94 28.84 -9.71 20.91
CA PRO A 94 28.01 -9.50 22.10
C PRO A 94 26.74 -8.73 21.76
N VAL A 95 25.58 -9.31 22.11
CA VAL A 95 24.27 -8.66 21.96
C VAL A 95 23.88 -8.10 23.31
N ALA A 96 23.73 -6.78 23.41
CA ALA A 96 23.19 -6.15 24.60
C ALA A 96 21.73 -6.59 24.81
N PRO A 97 21.29 -6.80 26.06
CA PRO A 97 19.90 -7.17 26.34
C PRO A 97 18.95 -6.06 25.87
N ASN A 98 17.89 -6.44 25.16
CA ASN A 98 16.85 -5.50 24.74
C ASN A 98 15.95 -5.13 25.93
N LEU A 99 16.36 -4.14 26.70
CA LEU A 99 15.63 -3.66 27.89
C LEU A 99 14.29 -2.98 27.52
N LEU A 100 14.19 -2.39 26.33
CA LEU A 100 13.01 -1.63 25.91
C LEU A 100 11.89 -2.56 25.42
N ASN A 101 12.25 -3.64 24.75
CA ASN A 101 11.32 -4.64 24.20
C ASN A 101 10.11 -4.03 23.45
N GLN A 102 10.36 -2.98 22.66
CA GLN A 102 9.34 -2.20 21.93
C GLN A 102 8.27 -1.50 22.80
N THR A 103 8.51 -1.35 24.10
CA THR A 103 7.65 -0.57 25.01
C THR A 103 8.05 0.90 24.98
N PHE A 104 7.36 1.72 24.20
CA PHE A 104 7.64 3.16 24.06
C PHE A 104 6.68 4.03 24.90
N ALA A 105 6.61 3.74 26.21
CA ALA A 105 5.70 4.45 27.12
C ALA A 105 6.46 5.03 28.34
N PRO A 106 7.40 5.98 28.13
CA PRO A 106 8.08 6.66 29.24
C PRO A 106 7.09 7.51 30.05
N THR A 107 7.31 7.64 31.35
CA THR A 107 6.51 8.46 32.27
C THR A 107 7.17 9.80 32.61
N ALA A 108 8.45 9.96 32.28
CA ALA A 108 9.21 11.19 32.47
C ALA A 108 10.27 11.38 31.37
N PRO A 109 10.81 12.60 31.19
CA PRO A 109 11.96 12.84 30.31
C PRO A 109 13.17 11.98 30.69
N ASN A 110 14.07 11.76 29.72
CA ASN A 110 15.34 11.04 29.88
C ASN A 110 15.25 9.57 30.29
N GLN A 111 14.11 8.93 30.04
CA GLN A 111 13.93 7.49 30.29
C GLN A 111 14.14 6.63 29.04
N VAL A 112 13.70 7.12 27.88
CA VAL A 112 13.83 6.42 26.59
C VAL A 112 14.22 7.42 25.53
N TRP A 113 15.34 7.16 24.87
CA TRP A 113 15.80 7.90 23.70
C TRP A 113 15.74 7.02 22.47
N VAL A 114 15.37 7.60 21.34
CA VAL A 114 15.45 6.97 20.03
C VAL A 114 16.44 7.72 19.17
N ALA A 115 17.29 6.98 18.48
CA ALA A 115 18.27 7.56 17.56
C ALA A 115 17.94 7.13 16.12
N ASP A 116 18.13 8.04 15.19
CA ASP A 116 18.04 7.76 13.76
C ASP A 116 19.21 8.40 13.02
N LEU A 117 19.60 7.77 11.90
CA LEU A 117 20.61 8.28 10.99
C LEU A 117 19.96 8.56 9.64
N THR A 118 20.01 9.82 9.23
CA THR A 118 19.48 10.28 7.96
C THR A 118 20.54 10.99 7.12
N TYR A 119 20.25 11.19 5.84
CA TYR A 119 21.14 11.83 4.89
C TYR A 119 20.46 13.07 4.33
N VAL A 120 21.13 14.21 4.44
CA VAL A 120 20.67 15.50 3.92
C VAL A 120 21.42 15.80 2.64
N ALA A 121 20.69 16.01 1.54
CA ALA A 121 21.29 16.41 0.28
C ALA A 121 21.67 17.89 0.32
N THR A 122 22.92 18.22 -0.06
CA THR A 122 23.42 19.59 -0.19
C THR A 122 23.99 19.82 -1.59
N GLN A 123 24.41 21.05 -1.90
CA GLN A 123 25.07 21.35 -3.17
C GLN A 123 26.50 20.80 -3.27
N GLU A 124 27.11 20.47 -2.12
CA GLU A 124 28.49 19.96 -2.01
C GLU A 124 28.54 18.44 -1.85
N GLY A 125 27.39 17.78 -1.63
CA GLY A 125 27.32 16.33 -1.47
C GLY A 125 26.25 15.89 -0.49
N TRP A 126 26.45 14.74 0.14
CA TRP A 126 25.57 14.22 1.17
C TRP A 126 26.13 14.50 2.56
N LEU A 127 25.32 15.08 3.43
CA LEU A 127 25.63 15.24 4.85
C LEU A 127 24.92 14.16 5.65
N TYR A 128 25.64 13.48 6.54
CA TYR A 128 25.09 12.44 7.40
C TYR A 128 24.68 13.09 8.73
N LEU A 129 23.41 12.97 9.11
CA LEU A 129 22.86 13.51 10.35
C LEU A 129 22.42 12.35 11.25
N ALA A 130 23.06 12.25 12.41
CA ALA A 130 22.62 11.39 13.51
C ALA A 130 21.86 12.25 14.52
N GLY A 131 20.60 11.92 14.79
CA GLY A 131 19.76 12.63 15.75
C GLY A 131 19.31 11.73 16.89
N ILE A 132 19.27 12.26 18.11
CA ILE A 132 18.73 11.60 19.30
C ILE A 132 17.50 12.39 19.74
N LYS A 133 16.37 11.68 19.85
CA LYS A 133 15.08 12.23 20.27
C LYS A 133 14.65 11.60 21.58
N ASP A 134 14.19 12.42 22.51
CA ASP A 134 13.53 11.95 23.72
C ASP A 134 12.06 11.58 23.44
N VAL A 135 11.67 10.37 23.84
CA VAL A 135 10.35 9.82 23.49
C VAL A 135 9.22 10.50 24.28
N TYR A 136 9.50 11.00 25.50
CA TYR A 136 8.49 11.64 26.35
C TYR A 136 8.21 13.08 25.91
N THR A 137 9.25 13.90 25.80
CA THR A 137 9.17 15.32 25.44
C THR A 137 8.96 15.54 23.95
N CYS A 138 9.28 14.54 23.13
CA CYS A 138 9.36 14.64 21.68
C CYS A 138 10.41 15.63 21.15
N GLU A 139 11.34 16.10 21.98
CA GLU A 139 12.39 17.02 21.58
C GLU A 139 13.66 16.30 21.09
N ILE A 140 14.45 16.99 20.27
CA ILE A 140 15.80 16.54 19.89
C ILE A 140 16.74 16.94 21.00
N VAL A 141 17.31 15.94 21.69
CA VAL A 141 18.20 16.13 22.84
C VAL A 141 19.68 16.09 22.44
N GLY A 142 19.98 15.66 21.22
CA GLY A 142 21.33 15.68 20.67
C GLY A 142 21.35 15.41 19.18
N TYR A 143 22.36 15.93 18.49
CA TYR A 143 22.61 15.61 17.09
C TYR A 143 24.10 15.75 16.76
N ALA A 144 24.54 15.02 15.74
CA ALA A 144 25.86 15.14 15.17
C ALA A 144 25.77 15.07 13.64
N MET A 145 26.63 15.82 12.96
CA MET A 145 26.72 15.83 11.50
C MET A 145 28.14 15.50 11.05
N GLY A 146 28.27 14.82 9.92
CA GLY A 146 29.58 14.50 9.34
C GLY A 146 29.50 14.23 7.83
N GLU A 147 30.64 14.37 7.17
CA GLU A 147 30.79 14.12 5.73
C GLU A 147 30.83 12.62 5.40
N ALA A 148 31.14 11.77 6.39
CA ALA A 148 31.20 10.32 6.25
C ALA A 148 30.50 9.61 7.42
N HIS A 149 29.94 8.44 7.13
CA HIS A 149 29.41 7.53 8.14
C HIS A 149 30.56 6.89 8.93
N ASP A 150 30.97 7.50 10.04
CA ASP A 150 31.93 6.88 10.95
C ASP A 150 31.23 5.80 11.80
N LYS A 151 31.91 4.67 12.06
CA LYS A 151 31.35 3.50 12.77
C LYS A 151 31.87 3.39 14.20
N ARG A 152 32.59 4.39 14.69
CA ARG A 152 33.21 4.39 16.01
C ARG A 152 32.25 4.96 17.05
N ALA A 153 31.45 4.09 17.65
CA ALA A 153 30.89 4.36 18.96
C ALA A 153 31.87 3.82 20.02
N ASP A 154 32.10 4.60 21.07
CA ASP A 154 32.85 4.32 22.30
C ASP A 154 34.38 4.57 22.30
N ARG A 155 34.76 5.62 23.03
CA ARG A 155 35.74 5.55 24.12
C ARG A 155 35.04 5.94 25.41
#